data_AF-A0A927TX05-F1
#
_entry.id   AF-A0A927TX05-F1
#
_cell.length_a   1.000
_cell.length_b   1.000
_cell.length_c   1.000
_cell.angle_alpha   90.00
_cell.angle_beta   90.00
_cell.angle_gamma   90.00
#
_symmetry.space_group_name_H-M   'P 1'
#
loop_
_entity.id
_entity.type
_entity.pdbx_description
1 polymer ?
#
loop_
_entity_poly.entity_id
_entity_poly.type
_entity_poly.pdbx_seq_one_letter_code
_entity_poly.pdbx_strand_id
1 'polypeptide(L)'
;MKRVLKIIIPIICICVLLVCGKQAFNWYYNEMVIETYEDENYAIDMSPLMTANVIEPYIAYYNNGNIKYRMMDYEGAMAQYKKALAANPEHPEECDIRVNYALAMLGTLGEDYADPENIEDSLEVLNEARDILLEEECAMDEEEGHDEEAQTLKDEIDDIIEELEQIMENTTPNEPGGGGTGETPENNLTPSPPGDFDPEYSSGEDMTGEEIQAELEEQLIEAYQDRQTDLQYNEDNLYEDNYSSDEPNW
;
A
#
# COMPACT_ATOMS: atom_id res chain seq x y z
N MET A 1 -20.05 -20.91 -50.08
CA MET A 1 -20.50 -19.82 -49.18
C MET A 1 -21.71 -20.20 -48.31
N LYS A 2 -22.93 -20.42 -48.83
CA LYS A 2 -24.14 -20.68 -47.99
C LYS A 2 -24.09 -21.90 -47.05
N ARG A 3 -23.41 -23.00 -47.43
CA ARG A 3 -23.24 -24.19 -46.56
C ARG A 3 -22.26 -23.96 -45.41
N VAL A 4 -21.21 -23.18 -45.67
CA VAL A 4 -20.19 -22.82 -44.69
C VAL A 4 -20.78 -21.87 -43.65
N LEU A 5 -21.59 -20.90 -44.09
CA LEU A 5 -22.27 -19.95 -43.20
C LEU A 5 -23.25 -20.64 -42.22
N LYS A 6 -23.93 -21.72 -42.64
CA LYS A 6 -24.83 -22.50 -41.77
C LYS A 6 -24.12 -23.26 -40.64
N ILE A 7 -22.82 -23.48 -40.75
CA ILE A 7 -22.00 -24.15 -39.73
C ILE A 7 -21.28 -23.10 -38.88
N ILE A 8 -20.80 -22.02 -39.49
CA ILE A 8 -20.08 -20.96 -38.78
C ILE A 8 -21.00 -20.18 -37.82
N ILE A 9 -22.21 -19.81 -38.26
CA ILE A 9 -23.15 -19.04 -37.41
C ILE A 9 -23.43 -19.73 -36.06
N PRO A 10 -23.82 -21.02 -35.98
CA PRO A 10 -24.08 -21.64 -34.68
C PRO A 10 -22.82 -21.77 -33.83
N ILE A 11 -21.63 -21.96 -34.43
CA ILE A 11 -20.37 -21.96 -33.69
C ILE A 11 -20.12 -20.60 -33.05
N ILE A 12 -20.28 -19.51 -33.82
CA ILE A 12 -20.15 -18.15 -33.30
C ILE A 12 -21.18 -17.92 -32.18
N CYS A 13 -22.44 -18.32 -32.35
CA CYS A 13 -23.45 -18.19 -31.31
C CYS A 13 -23.08 -18.97 -30.04
N ILE A 14 -22.51 -20.17 -30.15
CA ILE A 14 -22.03 -20.95 -29.00
C ILE A 14 -20.86 -20.21 -28.32
N CYS A 15 -19.89 -19.70 -29.09
CA CYS A 15 -18.79 -18.92 -28.53
C CYS A 15 -19.29 -17.67 -27.79
N VAL A 16 -20.25 -16.93 -28.36
CA VAL A 16 -20.86 -15.76 -27.72
C VAL A 16 -21.58 -16.16 -26.43
N LEU A 17 -22.36 -17.25 -26.44
CA LEU A 17 -23.03 -17.73 -25.23
C LEU A 17 -22.05 -18.14 -24.13
N LEU A 18 -20.91 -18.74 -24.48
CA LEU A 18 -19.87 -19.09 -23.51
C LEU A 18 -19.21 -17.85 -22.91
N VAL A 19 -18.95 -16.82 -23.73
CA VAL A 19 -18.42 -15.53 -23.24
C VAL A 19 -19.44 -14.84 -22.34
N CYS A 20 -20.71 -14.72 -22.75
CA CYS A 20 -21.76 -14.12 -21.92
C CYS A 20 -21.97 -14.89 -20.61
N GLY A 21 -21.94 -16.23 -20.64
CA GLY A 21 -22.04 -17.04 -19.45
C GLY A 21 -20.86 -16.82 -18.49
N LYS A 22 -19.64 -16.68 -19.01
CA LYS A 22 -18.47 -16.33 -18.22
C LYS A 22 -18.59 -14.94 -17.58
N GLN A 23 -19.02 -13.93 -18.34
CA GLN A 23 -19.20 -12.57 -17.79
C GLN A 23 -20.29 -12.54 -16.71
N ALA A 24 -21.41 -13.23 -16.91
CA ALA A 24 -22.48 -13.32 -15.91
C ALA A 24 -22.02 -14.05 -14.63
N PHE A 25 -21.17 -15.08 -14.76
CA PHE A 25 -20.56 -15.74 -13.62
C PHE A 25 -19.61 -14.80 -12.86
N ASN A 26 -18.73 -14.09 -13.57
CA ASN A 26 -17.81 -13.13 -12.95
C ASN A 26 -18.57 -12.05 -12.18
N TRP A 27 -19.59 -11.45 -12.80
CA TRP A 27 -20.44 -10.45 -12.16
C TRP A 27 -21.09 -10.97 -10.88
N TYR A 28 -21.74 -12.15 -10.96
CA TYR A 28 -22.36 -12.77 -9.78
C TYR A 28 -21.36 -13.10 -8.67
N TYR A 29 -20.18 -13.58 -9.03
CA TYR A 29 -19.15 -13.94 -8.04
C TYR A 29 -18.52 -12.69 -7.43
N ASN A 30 -18.37 -11.61 -8.19
CA ASN A 30 -17.88 -10.33 -7.70
C ASN A 30 -18.82 -9.73 -6.66
N GLU A 31 -20.12 -9.69 -6.96
CA GLU A 31 -21.16 -9.22 -6.03
C GLU A 31 -21.11 -10.00 -4.71
N MET A 32 -20.94 -11.32 -4.79
CA MET A 32 -20.82 -12.18 -3.60
C MET A 32 -19.57 -11.84 -2.79
N VAL A 33 -18.44 -11.52 -3.43
CA VAL A 33 -17.22 -11.11 -2.75
C VAL A 33 -17.43 -9.82 -1.99
N ILE A 34 -18.05 -8.83 -2.62
CA ILE A 34 -18.32 -7.53 -2.01
C ILE A 34 -19.25 -7.68 -0.81
N GLU A 35 -20.37 -8.38 -0.96
CA GLU A 35 -21.30 -8.63 0.15
C GLU A 35 -20.58 -9.30 1.34
N THR A 36 -19.75 -10.31 1.08
CA THR A 36 -18.97 -10.94 2.17
C THR A 36 -17.94 -10.01 2.78
N TYR A 37 -17.34 -9.13 1.99
CA TYR A 37 -16.35 -8.16 2.47
C TYR A 37 -16.99 -7.08 3.35
N GLU A 38 -18.14 -6.54 2.93
CA GLU A 38 -18.94 -5.57 3.69
C GLU A 38 -19.44 -6.14 5.01
N ASP A 39 -19.75 -7.45 5.04
CA ASP A 39 -20.11 -8.19 6.25
C ASP A 39 -18.89 -8.50 7.16
N GLU A 40 -17.72 -7.89 6.90
CA GLU A 40 -16.44 -8.13 7.58
C GLU A 40 -16.01 -9.62 7.56
N ASN A 41 -16.51 -10.37 6.59
CA ASN A 41 -16.22 -11.79 6.41
C ASN A 41 -15.24 -12.02 5.26
N TYR A 42 -13.96 -11.96 5.59
CA TYR A 42 -12.86 -12.09 4.63
C TYR A 42 -12.54 -13.54 4.22
N ALA A 43 -13.33 -14.53 4.67
CA ALA A 43 -13.11 -15.96 4.38
C ALA A 43 -13.70 -16.39 3.02
N ILE A 44 -13.31 -15.69 1.94
CA ILE A 44 -13.75 -15.97 0.57
C ILE A 44 -12.58 -16.37 -0.34
N ASP A 45 -12.83 -17.31 -1.26
CA ASP A 45 -11.83 -17.76 -2.23
C ASP A 45 -11.84 -16.87 -3.48
N MET A 46 -10.81 -16.06 -3.68
CA MET A 46 -10.69 -15.19 -4.85
C MET A 46 -10.21 -15.92 -6.13
N SER A 47 -9.87 -17.21 -6.04
CA SER A 47 -9.37 -17.99 -7.19
C SER A 47 -10.27 -17.96 -8.43
N PRO A 48 -11.60 -17.98 -8.32
CA PRO A 48 -12.49 -17.88 -9.47
C PRO A 48 -12.36 -16.56 -10.23
N LEU A 49 -12.15 -15.44 -9.54
CA LEU A 49 -11.97 -14.12 -10.17
C LEU A 49 -10.58 -13.98 -10.79
N MET A 50 -9.53 -14.41 -10.08
CA MET A 50 -8.14 -14.33 -10.55
C MET A 50 -7.88 -15.11 -11.85
N THR A 51 -8.56 -16.25 -12.04
CA THR A 51 -8.41 -17.07 -13.25
C THR A 51 -9.32 -16.65 -14.40
N ALA A 52 -10.37 -15.88 -14.10
CA ALA A 52 -11.36 -15.47 -15.07
C ALA A 52 -11.09 -14.07 -15.64
N ASN A 53 -10.43 -13.19 -14.90
CA ASN A 53 -10.21 -11.83 -15.34
C ASN A 53 -9.11 -11.74 -16.42
N VAL A 54 -9.39 -11.00 -17.49
CA VAL A 54 -8.47 -10.77 -18.62
C VAL A 54 -8.25 -9.27 -18.86
N ILE A 55 -9.14 -8.43 -18.33
CA ILE A 55 -9.08 -6.97 -18.41
C ILE A 55 -8.60 -6.51 -17.03
N GLU A 56 -7.50 -5.77 -16.95
CA GLU A 56 -6.91 -5.32 -15.67
C GLU A 56 -6.69 -6.47 -14.66
N PRO A 57 -5.84 -7.46 -15.01
CA PRO A 57 -5.64 -8.63 -14.18
C PRO A 57 -5.06 -8.31 -12.79
N TYR A 58 -4.48 -7.11 -12.59
CA TYR A 58 -3.95 -6.67 -11.31
C TYR A 58 -5.05 -6.52 -10.23
N ILE A 59 -6.27 -6.08 -10.60
CA ILE A 59 -7.35 -5.76 -9.66
C ILE A 59 -7.70 -6.96 -8.77
N ALA A 60 -7.86 -8.14 -9.38
CA ALA A 60 -8.21 -9.35 -8.62
C ALA A 60 -7.11 -9.76 -7.62
N TYR A 61 -5.84 -9.49 -7.95
CA TYR A 61 -4.73 -9.71 -7.03
C TYR A 61 -4.68 -8.62 -5.94
N TYR A 62 -4.83 -7.35 -6.31
CA TYR A 62 -4.89 -6.23 -5.37
C TYR A 62 -5.98 -6.44 -4.31
N ASN A 63 -7.20 -6.75 -4.75
CA ASN A 63 -8.34 -7.01 -3.86
C ASN A 63 -8.11 -8.21 -2.95
N ASN A 64 -7.49 -9.28 -3.46
CA ASN A 64 -7.13 -10.44 -2.65
C ASN A 64 -6.01 -10.11 -1.65
N GLY A 65 -5.10 -9.19 -1.99
CA GLY A 65 -4.12 -8.62 -1.07
C GLY A 65 -4.82 -7.91 0.08
N ASN A 66 -5.77 -7.03 -0.23
CA ASN A 66 -6.55 -6.29 0.77
C ASN A 66 -7.33 -7.24 1.70
N ILE A 67 -8.00 -8.25 1.16
CA ILE A 67 -8.69 -9.29 1.96
C ILE A 67 -7.72 -9.98 2.92
N LYS A 68 -6.52 -10.33 2.46
CA LYS A 68 -5.52 -11.00 3.29
C LYS A 68 -4.92 -10.07 4.35
N TYR A 69 -4.69 -8.81 4.00
CA TYR A 69 -4.28 -7.79 4.94
C TYR A 69 -5.31 -7.65 6.07
N ARG A 70 -6.61 -7.61 5.75
CA ARG A 70 -7.70 -7.60 6.75
C ARG A 70 -7.72 -8.84 7.65
N MET A 71 -7.22 -9.97 7.14
CA MET A 71 -7.07 -11.20 7.93
C MET A 71 -5.78 -11.24 8.75
N MET A 72 -4.97 -10.17 8.74
CA MET A 72 -3.60 -10.12 9.28
C MET A 72 -2.67 -11.19 8.67
N ASP A 73 -3.01 -11.70 7.47
CA ASP A 73 -2.17 -12.57 6.66
C ASP A 73 -1.26 -11.70 5.79
N TYR A 74 -0.36 -10.94 6.44
CA TYR A 74 0.51 -9.96 5.80
C TYR A 74 1.41 -10.59 4.73
N GLU A 75 2.00 -11.74 5.02
CA GLU A 75 2.75 -12.56 4.05
C GLU A 75 1.92 -12.94 2.83
N GLY A 76 0.68 -13.37 3.06
CA GLY A 76 -0.26 -13.64 1.99
C GLY A 76 -0.61 -12.40 1.17
N ALA A 77 -0.77 -11.25 1.82
CA ALA A 77 -1.10 -9.97 1.21
C ALA A 77 0.02 -9.47 0.30
N MET A 78 1.26 -9.41 0.81
CA MET A 78 2.47 -9.13 0.05
C MET A 78 2.58 -10.00 -1.21
N ALA A 79 2.31 -11.30 -1.07
CA ALA A 79 2.34 -12.23 -2.20
C ALA A 79 1.26 -11.94 -3.26
N GLN A 80 0.15 -11.28 -2.92
CA GLN A 80 -0.82 -10.83 -3.92
C GLN A 80 -0.45 -9.47 -4.51
N TYR A 81 -0.02 -8.49 -3.70
CA TYR A 81 0.40 -7.18 -4.22
C TYR A 81 1.54 -7.32 -5.22
N LYS A 82 2.50 -8.20 -4.96
CA LYS A 82 3.56 -8.54 -5.92
C LYS A 82 3.02 -9.08 -7.26
N LYS A 83 1.93 -9.85 -7.24
CA LYS A 83 1.28 -10.31 -8.48
C LYS A 83 0.47 -9.22 -9.16
N ALA A 84 -0.11 -8.29 -8.39
CA ALA A 84 -0.80 -7.13 -8.91
C ALA A 84 0.20 -6.22 -9.65
N LEU A 85 1.33 -5.86 -9.03
CA LEU A 85 2.40 -5.09 -9.68
C LEU A 85 2.97 -5.80 -10.91
N ALA A 86 3.14 -7.13 -10.86
CA ALA A 86 3.61 -7.91 -12.02
C ALA A 86 2.64 -7.92 -13.21
N ALA A 87 1.38 -7.49 -13.02
CA ALA A 87 0.43 -7.28 -14.09
C ALA A 87 0.55 -5.89 -14.75
N ASN A 88 1.51 -5.05 -14.32
CA ASN A 88 1.80 -3.70 -14.79
C ASN A 88 0.53 -2.80 -14.77
N PRO A 89 -0.03 -2.53 -13.58
CA PRO A 89 -0.98 -1.43 -13.43
C PRO A 89 -0.35 -0.13 -13.93
N GLU A 90 -1.19 0.82 -14.35
CA GLU A 90 -0.73 2.18 -14.64
C GLU A 90 -0.97 3.06 -13.40
N HIS A 91 -0.46 4.28 -13.43
CA HIS A 91 -0.79 5.27 -12.40
C HIS A 91 -2.26 5.72 -12.53
N PRO A 92 -3.00 5.91 -11.41
CA PRO A 92 -2.52 5.91 -10.02
C PRO A 92 -2.44 4.54 -9.36
N GLU A 93 -3.09 3.52 -9.93
CA GLU A 93 -3.31 2.24 -9.25
C GLU A 93 -2.01 1.51 -8.88
N GLU A 94 -0.93 1.72 -9.63
CA GLU A 94 0.39 1.22 -9.26
C GLU A 94 0.85 1.70 -7.88
N CYS A 95 0.69 2.99 -7.55
CA CYS A 95 1.13 3.53 -6.27
C CYS A 95 0.27 3.03 -5.12
N ASP A 96 -1.05 2.95 -5.29
CA ASP A 96 -1.96 2.35 -4.30
C ASP A 96 -1.52 0.92 -3.92
N ILE A 97 -1.12 0.13 -4.93
CA ILE A 97 -0.63 -1.23 -4.71
C ILE A 97 0.70 -1.23 -3.95
N ARG A 98 1.60 -0.28 -4.23
CA ARG A 98 2.90 -0.14 -3.55
C ARG A 98 2.74 0.30 -2.11
N VAL A 99 1.88 1.28 -1.84
CA VAL A 99 1.47 1.71 -0.50
C VAL A 99 0.95 0.51 0.29
N ASN A 100 0.03 -0.26 -0.27
CA ASN A 100 -0.50 -1.43 0.41
C ASN A 100 0.52 -2.55 0.61
N TYR A 101 1.46 -2.69 -0.31
CA TYR A 101 2.56 -3.63 -0.16
C TYR A 101 3.47 -3.19 0.99
N ALA A 102 3.90 -1.92 1.02
CA ALA A 102 4.70 -1.37 2.11
C ALA A 102 3.98 -1.54 3.47
N LEU A 103 2.70 -1.18 3.56
CA LEU A 103 1.91 -1.36 4.79
C LEU A 103 1.81 -2.84 5.21
N ALA A 104 1.68 -3.77 4.25
CA ALA A 104 1.71 -5.19 4.57
C ALA A 104 3.08 -5.63 5.12
N MET A 105 4.18 -5.04 4.64
CA MET A 105 5.51 -5.29 5.19
C MET A 105 5.62 -4.75 6.62
N LEU A 106 5.16 -3.52 6.86
CA LEU A 106 5.13 -2.93 8.21
C LEU A 106 4.30 -3.77 9.18
N GLY A 107 3.17 -4.34 8.72
CA GLY A 107 2.36 -5.25 9.53
C GLY A 107 3.09 -6.54 9.97
N THR A 108 4.20 -6.91 9.34
CA THR A 108 5.01 -8.06 9.78
C THR A 108 5.92 -7.75 10.97
N LEU A 109 6.13 -6.47 11.29
CA LEU A 109 6.91 -6.06 12.45
C LEU A 109 6.23 -6.52 13.74
N GLY A 110 7.02 -7.06 14.67
CA GLY A 110 6.54 -7.43 16.00
C GLY A 110 6.34 -6.22 16.91
N GLU A 111 5.64 -6.38 18.03
CA GLU A 111 5.52 -5.34 19.06
C GLU A 111 6.90 -4.95 19.64
N ASP A 112 7.90 -5.82 19.51
CA ASP A 112 9.27 -5.67 19.97
C ASP A 112 10.24 -5.18 18.87
N TYR A 113 9.75 -4.55 17.80
CA TYR A 113 10.57 -4.11 16.68
C TYR A 113 11.67 -3.11 17.06
N ALA A 114 11.45 -2.32 18.12
CA ALA A 114 12.40 -1.35 18.65
C ALA A 114 13.35 -1.95 19.71
N ASP A 115 13.21 -3.23 20.07
CA ASP A 115 14.13 -3.87 21.01
C ASP A 115 15.53 -4.01 20.36
N PRO A 116 16.63 -3.72 21.08
CA PRO A 116 17.98 -3.72 20.49
C PRO A 116 18.42 -5.04 19.83
N GLU A 117 17.77 -6.15 20.14
CA GLU A 117 18.03 -7.45 19.50
C GLU A 117 17.30 -7.64 18.16
N ASN A 118 16.26 -6.85 17.89
CA ASN A 118 15.42 -6.91 16.69
C ASN A 118 15.62 -5.72 15.74
N ILE A 119 16.22 -4.60 16.19
CA ILE A 119 16.38 -3.39 15.38
C ILE A 119 16.99 -3.65 14.00
N GLU A 120 18.00 -4.53 13.89
CA GLU A 120 18.63 -4.85 12.60
C GLU A 120 17.61 -5.45 11.61
N ASP A 121 16.81 -6.41 12.07
CA ASP A 121 15.76 -7.05 11.26
C ASP A 121 14.62 -6.07 10.95
N SER A 122 14.24 -5.21 11.90
CA SER A 122 13.22 -4.17 11.72
C SER A 122 13.63 -3.14 10.67
N LEU A 123 14.88 -2.68 10.72
CA LEU A 123 15.44 -1.77 9.73
C LEU A 123 15.48 -2.40 8.34
N GLU A 124 15.73 -3.71 8.22
CA GLU A 124 15.66 -4.40 6.92
C GLU A 124 14.26 -4.30 6.31
N VAL A 125 13.21 -4.59 7.10
CA VAL A 125 11.81 -4.49 6.67
C VAL A 125 11.42 -3.05 6.30
N LEU A 126 11.78 -2.08 7.15
CA LEU A 126 11.46 -0.67 6.92
C LEU A 126 12.14 -0.13 5.66
N ASN A 127 13.42 -0.43 5.45
CA ASN A 127 14.13 -0.02 4.25
C ASN A 127 13.56 -0.67 2.99
N GLU A 128 13.17 -1.96 3.05
CA GLU A 128 12.53 -2.62 1.91
C GLU A 128 11.14 -2.00 1.62
N ALA A 129 10.36 -1.67 2.65
CA ALA A 129 9.07 -1.00 2.49
C ALA A 129 9.23 0.40 1.86
N ARG A 130 10.20 1.18 2.34
CA ARG A 130 10.61 2.47 1.77
C ARG A 130 11.00 2.34 0.30
N ASP A 131 11.85 1.37 -0.03
CA ASP A 131 12.31 1.15 -1.41
C ASP A 131 11.14 0.84 -2.36
N ILE A 132 10.13 0.08 -1.91
CA ILE A 132 8.91 -0.20 -2.70
C ILE A 132 8.13 1.08 -3.05
N LEU A 133 8.11 2.07 -2.15
CA LEU A 133 7.43 3.36 -2.36
C LEU A 133 8.22 4.28 -3.30
N LEU A 134 9.55 4.17 -3.32
CA LEU A 134 10.41 4.97 -4.22
C LEU A 134 10.39 4.48 -5.68
N GLU A 135 9.92 3.25 -5.91
CA GLU A 135 9.81 2.70 -7.27
C GLU A 135 8.77 3.45 -8.12
N GLU A 136 9.05 3.54 -9.42
CA GLU A 136 8.23 4.25 -10.42
C GLU A 136 7.87 5.69 -10.05
N GLU A 137 8.64 6.35 -9.17
CA GLU A 137 8.46 7.75 -8.74
C GLU A 137 7.17 8.00 -7.90
N CYS A 138 6.59 6.96 -7.29
CA CYS A 138 5.44 7.12 -6.38
C CYS A 138 5.78 8.04 -5.20
N ALA A 139 6.92 7.80 -4.56
CA ALA A 139 7.58 8.71 -3.61
C ALA A 139 9.01 9.06 -4.08
N MET A 140 9.57 10.14 -3.54
CA MET A 140 10.94 10.57 -3.83
C MET A 140 11.65 11.15 -2.60
N ASP A 141 12.99 11.20 -2.63
CA ASP A 141 13.83 11.68 -1.53
C ASP A 141 13.98 13.21 -1.47
N GLU A 142 14.12 13.87 -2.62
CA GLU A 142 14.43 15.32 -2.70
C GLU A 142 13.25 16.18 -3.20
N GLU A 143 12.35 15.59 -3.97
CA GLU A 143 11.17 16.23 -4.55
C GLU A 143 9.93 15.43 -4.12
N GLU A 144 8.73 15.99 -4.27
CA GLU A 144 7.49 15.24 -4.05
C GLU A 144 7.28 14.25 -5.20
N GLY A 145 7.08 12.98 -4.85
CA GLY A 145 6.61 11.94 -5.79
C GLY A 145 5.28 12.29 -6.43
N HIS A 146 4.85 11.50 -7.41
CA HIS A 146 3.55 11.75 -8.05
C HIS A 146 2.34 11.25 -7.25
N ASP A 147 2.57 10.56 -6.13
CA ASP A 147 1.55 10.10 -5.21
C ASP A 147 1.75 10.63 -3.78
N GLU A 148 0.77 11.35 -3.26
CA GLU A 148 0.84 12.02 -1.95
C GLU A 148 0.83 11.02 -0.78
N GLU A 149 0.09 9.92 -0.91
CA GLU A 149 -0.02 8.89 0.13
C GLU A 149 1.31 8.10 0.23
N ALA A 150 1.88 7.69 -0.91
CA ALA A 150 3.18 7.06 -0.96
C ALA A 150 4.28 7.96 -0.39
N GLN A 151 4.26 9.27 -0.70
CA GLN A 151 5.23 10.22 -0.15
C GLN A 151 5.09 10.33 1.38
N THR A 152 3.86 10.46 1.89
CA THR A 152 3.58 10.57 3.32
C THR A 152 4.07 9.33 4.07
N LEU A 153 3.69 8.13 3.60
CA LEU A 153 4.10 6.88 4.22
C LEU A 153 5.63 6.68 4.16
N LYS A 154 6.28 7.08 3.07
CA LYS A 154 7.74 7.04 2.96
C LYS A 154 8.38 7.93 4.03
N ASP A 155 7.87 9.15 4.22
CA ASP A 155 8.46 10.11 5.17
C ASP A 155 8.27 9.62 6.62
N GLU A 156 7.13 9.00 6.93
CA GLU A 156 6.89 8.33 8.22
C GLU A 156 7.86 7.16 8.45
N ILE A 157 8.11 6.33 7.42
CA ILE A 157 9.10 5.25 7.49
C ILE A 157 10.52 5.81 7.71
N ASP A 158 10.88 6.91 7.06
CA ASP A 158 12.19 7.56 7.24
C ASP A 158 12.40 8.04 8.68
N ASP A 159 11.37 8.64 9.29
CA ASP A 159 11.42 9.08 10.69
C ASP A 159 11.63 7.89 11.65
N ILE A 160 10.93 6.78 11.42
CA ILE A 160 11.09 5.55 12.21
C ILE A 160 12.50 4.96 12.02
N ILE A 161 13.02 4.93 10.79
CA ILE A 161 14.37 4.45 10.50
C ILE A 161 15.41 5.28 11.27
N GLU A 162 15.31 6.61 11.20
CA GLU A 162 16.25 7.50 11.89
C GLU A 162 16.25 7.25 13.40
N GLU A 163 15.08 7.05 14.00
CA GLU A 163 14.99 6.76 15.42
C GLU A 163 15.62 5.41 15.80
N LEU A 164 15.29 4.35 15.07
CA LEU A 164 15.85 3.02 15.34
C LEU A 164 17.38 3.01 15.21
N GLU A 165 17.93 3.75 14.24
CA GLU A 165 19.38 3.93 14.11
C GLU A 165 19.99 4.64 15.33
N GLN A 166 19.33 5.67 15.89
CA GLN A 166 19.77 6.34 17.11
C GLN A 166 19.75 5.42 18.34
N ILE A 167 18.70 4.60 18.49
CA ILE A 167 18.62 3.61 19.58
C ILE A 167 19.78 2.61 19.48
N MET A 168 20.07 2.14 18.27
CA MET A 168 21.18 1.21 18.02
C MET A 168 22.54 1.85 18.36
N GLU A 169 22.80 3.08 17.93
CA GLU A 169 24.06 3.79 18.24
C GLU A 169 24.24 3.94 19.76
N ASN A 170 23.18 4.33 20.48
CA ASN A 170 23.20 4.50 21.94
C ASN A 170 23.39 3.19 22.71
N THR A 171 22.95 2.05 22.15
CA THR A 171 23.03 0.74 22.81
C THR A 171 24.36 0.04 22.57
N THR A 172 25.08 0.39 21.49
CA THR A 172 26.45 -0.07 21.31
C THR A 172 27.36 0.53 22.40
N PRO A 173 28.10 -0.28 23.18
CA PRO A 173 29.03 0.26 24.15
C PRO A 173 30.08 1.07 23.38
N ASN A 174 30.10 2.38 23.61
CA ASN A 174 31.22 3.23 23.23
C ASN A 174 32.52 2.46 23.52
N GLU A 175 33.29 2.14 22.48
CA GLU A 175 34.68 1.73 22.68
C GLU A 175 35.33 2.78 23.60
N PRO A 176 36.15 2.39 24.59
CA PRO A 176 36.81 3.37 25.45
C PRO A 176 37.87 4.14 24.66
N GLY A 177 37.40 5.12 23.88
CA GLY A 177 38.18 6.13 23.20
C GLY A 177 38.58 7.20 24.21
N GLY A 178 39.80 7.06 24.72
CA GLY A 178 40.69 8.11 25.23
C GLY A 178 40.06 9.39 25.80
N GLY A 179 40.20 9.57 27.12
CA GLY A 179 39.69 10.73 27.85
C GLY A 179 40.15 12.09 27.32
N GLY A 180 39.27 13.07 27.50
CA GLY A 180 39.53 14.49 27.29
C GLY A 180 38.42 15.30 27.97
N THR A 181 38.83 16.26 28.79
CA THR A 181 38.02 17.05 29.73
C THR A 181 37.09 18.06 29.03
N GLY A 182 35.99 18.40 29.70
CA GLY A 182 34.86 19.15 29.12
C GLY A 182 35.04 20.65 28.98
N GLU A 183 33.96 21.29 28.52
CA GLU A 183 33.51 22.66 28.82
C GLU A 183 32.24 22.95 27.99
N THR A 184 31.16 23.39 28.65
CA THR A 184 30.02 24.10 28.04
C THR A 184 30.36 25.59 27.88
N PRO A 185 29.70 26.34 26.98
CA PRO A 185 28.76 27.33 27.49
C PRO A 185 27.54 27.69 26.60
N GLU A 186 26.57 28.32 27.26
CA GLU A 186 25.24 28.78 26.81
C GLU A 186 25.20 30.01 25.85
N ASN A 187 24.00 30.19 25.26
CA ASN A 187 23.18 31.42 25.11
C ASN A 187 22.99 32.11 23.72
N ASN A 188 21.76 31.94 23.20
CA ASN A 188 20.75 32.91 22.73
C ASN A 188 21.05 33.99 21.66
N LEU A 189 20.18 34.08 20.64
CA LEU A 189 19.45 35.30 20.19
C LEU A 189 18.57 35.05 18.92
N THR A 190 17.25 35.25 19.04
CA THR A 190 16.31 35.62 17.95
C THR A 190 15.88 37.10 18.11
N PRO A 191 15.36 37.79 17.07
CA PRO A 191 13.89 37.86 16.86
C PRO A 191 13.37 37.93 15.40
N SER A 192 12.13 37.47 15.21
CA SER A 192 11.24 37.31 14.01
C SER A 192 10.41 38.59 13.66
N PRO A 193 9.24 38.58 12.93
CA PRO A 193 8.78 38.01 11.62
C PRO A 193 8.01 39.11 10.76
N PRO A 194 7.16 38.85 9.71
CA PRO A 194 5.84 38.15 9.75
C PRO A 194 5.52 37.23 8.53
N GLY A 195 4.60 36.25 8.57
CA GLY A 195 3.61 35.94 9.60
C GLY A 195 2.84 34.62 9.36
N ASP A 196 2.25 34.18 10.48
CA ASP A 196 0.97 33.50 10.71
C ASP A 196 0.58 32.26 9.89
N PHE A 197 1.22 31.13 10.21
CA PHE A 197 0.58 29.83 10.39
C PHE A 197 1.01 29.32 11.77
N ASP A 198 0.05 28.95 12.62
CA ASP A 198 0.26 28.55 14.01
C ASP A 198 -0.09 27.06 14.13
N PRO A 199 0.87 26.13 13.92
CA PRO A 199 0.77 24.80 14.49
C PRO A 199 1.37 24.89 15.89
N GLU A 200 0.58 24.45 16.88
CA GLU A 200 0.98 24.35 18.27
C GLU A 200 2.08 23.27 18.39
N TYR A 201 3.33 23.64 18.07
CA TYR A 201 4.51 22.80 18.17
C TYR A 201 4.96 22.82 19.64
N SER A 202 4.62 21.76 20.38
CA SER A 202 5.17 21.53 21.71
C SER A 202 6.61 21.04 21.54
N SER A 203 7.56 21.95 21.68
CA SER A 203 8.96 21.60 21.84
C SER A 203 9.17 20.88 23.18
N GLY A 204 9.45 19.59 23.12
CA GLY A 204 10.19 18.86 24.16
C GLY A 204 9.38 17.81 24.90
N GLU A 205 9.52 16.57 24.44
CA GLU A 205 9.59 15.33 25.22
C GLU A 205 10.20 14.27 24.26
N ASP A 206 11.24 13.53 24.68
CA ASP A 206 11.74 12.36 23.93
C ASP A 206 10.55 11.39 23.85
N MET A 207 10.04 11.13 22.64
CA MET A 207 8.98 10.12 22.48
C MET A 207 9.57 8.77 22.89
N THR A 208 8.81 8.02 23.69
CA THR A 208 9.21 6.68 24.10
C THR A 208 8.85 5.69 22.99
N GLY A 209 9.59 4.58 22.81
CA GLY A 209 9.26 3.59 21.77
C GLY A 209 7.81 3.06 21.79
N GLU A 210 7.10 3.20 22.92
CA GLU A 210 5.68 2.89 23.10
C GLU A 210 4.75 3.92 22.41
N GLU A 211 5.20 5.17 22.25
CA GLU A 211 4.50 6.26 21.54
C GLU A 211 4.67 6.16 20.02
N ILE A 212 5.86 5.79 19.52
CA ILE A 212 6.06 5.52 18.08
C ILE A 212 5.31 4.28 17.65
N GLN A 213 5.26 3.26 18.51
CA GLN A 213 4.42 2.08 18.28
C GLN A 213 2.94 2.48 18.14
N ALA A 214 2.44 3.39 19.00
CA ALA A 214 1.07 3.85 18.95
C ALA A 214 0.80 4.70 17.69
N GLU A 215 1.78 5.50 17.24
CA GLU A 215 1.68 6.34 16.04
C GLU A 215 1.71 5.49 14.75
N LEU A 216 2.62 4.52 14.65
CA LEU A 216 2.64 3.55 13.54
C LEU A 216 1.37 2.69 13.52
N GLU A 217 0.89 2.24 14.68
CA GLU A 217 -0.36 1.49 14.79
C GLU A 217 -1.57 2.35 14.39
N GLU A 218 -1.59 3.64 14.76
CA GLU A 218 -2.63 4.60 14.36
C GLU A 218 -2.62 4.86 12.84
N GLN A 219 -1.44 5.09 12.23
CA GLN A 219 -1.28 5.23 10.78
C GLN A 219 -1.71 3.97 10.02
N LEU A 220 -1.34 2.78 10.51
CA LEU A 220 -1.79 1.49 9.97
C LEU A 220 -3.31 1.33 10.04
N ILE A 221 -3.94 1.84 11.11
CA ILE A 221 -5.41 1.85 11.32
C ILE A 221 -6.10 2.89 10.44
N GLU A 222 -5.51 4.04 10.20
CA GLU A 222 -6.07 5.10 9.35
C GLU A 222 -5.99 4.72 7.87
N ALA A 223 -4.83 4.23 7.40
CA ALA A 223 -4.71 3.59 6.10
C ALA A 223 -5.68 2.40 5.97
N TYR A 224 -5.97 1.68 7.05
CA TYR A 224 -6.98 0.63 7.10
C TYR A 224 -8.42 1.14 6.92
N GLN A 225 -8.74 2.40 7.27
CA GLN A 225 -10.08 2.96 7.09
C GLN A 225 -10.31 3.47 5.66
N ASP A 226 -9.34 4.20 5.08
CA ASP A 226 -9.51 4.77 3.73
C ASP A 226 -9.58 3.69 2.63
N ARG A 227 -8.86 2.58 2.80
CA ARG A 227 -8.89 1.41 1.90
C ARG A 227 -10.19 0.60 1.91
N GLN A 228 -11.16 0.92 2.77
CA GLN A 228 -12.53 0.40 2.62
C GLN A 228 -13.18 0.95 1.35
N THR A 229 -12.74 2.13 0.89
CA THR A 229 -13.27 2.83 -0.27
C THR A 229 -12.73 2.26 -1.58
N ASP A 230 -11.49 1.74 -1.61
CA ASP A 230 -10.83 1.31 -2.86
C ASP A 230 -11.45 0.06 -3.51
N LEU A 231 -11.99 -0.87 -2.72
CA LEU A 231 -12.73 -2.00 -3.27
C LEU A 231 -14.02 -1.56 -3.98
N GLN A 232 -14.60 -0.44 -3.54
CA GLN A 232 -15.77 0.18 -4.13
C GLN A 232 -15.38 1.07 -5.34
N TYR A 233 -14.29 1.83 -5.22
CA TYR A 233 -13.76 2.71 -6.27
C TYR A 233 -13.28 1.94 -7.52
N ASN A 234 -12.59 0.82 -7.33
CA ASN A 234 -12.13 -0.04 -8.42
C ASN A 234 -13.28 -0.67 -9.23
N GLU A 235 -14.50 -0.76 -8.68
CA GLU A 235 -15.65 -1.26 -9.43
C GLU A 235 -16.42 -0.15 -10.18
N ASP A 236 -16.56 1.04 -9.59
CA ASP A 236 -17.26 2.17 -10.24
C ASP A 236 -16.58 2.58 -11.57
N ASN A 237 -15.24 2.55 -11.64
CA ASN A 237 -14.49 2.85 -12.86
C ASN A 237 -14.48 1.69 -13.89
N LEU A 238 -14.63 0.44 -13.45
CA LEU A 238 -14.71 -0.74 -14.34
C LEU A 238 -15.99 -0.74 -15.21
N TYR A 239 -17.04 -0.03 -14.77
CA TYR A 239 -18.29 0.15 -15.50
C TYR A 239 -18.37 1.44 -16.33
N GLU A 240 -17.69 2.52 -15.97
CA GLU A 240 -17.72 3.78 -16.75
C GLU A 240 -16.85 3.71 -18.02
N ASP A 241 -15.65 3.12 -17.95
CA ASP A 241 -14.74 3.10 -19.10
C ASP A 241 -15.12 2.09 -20.20
N ASN A 242 -15.97 1.10 -19.86
CA ASN A 242 -16.56 0.19 -20.85
C ASN A 242 -17.68 0.84 -21.70
N TYR A 243 -18.07 2.08 -21.41
CA TYR A 243 -19.03 2.85 -22.22
C TYR A 243 -18.48 4.18 -22.78
N SER A 244 -17.25 4.58 -22.44
CA SER A 244 -16.66 5.86 -22.86
C SER A 244 -15.44 5.73 -23.80
N SER A 245 -15.46 4.75 -24.71
CA SER A 245 -14.49 4.74 -25.83
C SER A 245 -15.13 4.29 -27.14
N ASP A 246 -15.93 5.18 -27.73
CA ASP A 246 -16.07 5.33 -29.20
C ASP A 246 -16.98 6.53 -29.53
N GLU A 247 -16.48 7.76 -29.35
CA GLU A 247 -16.87 8.84 -30.27
C GLU A 247 -15.76 9.03 -31.31
N PRO A 248 -15.97 8.63 -32.58
CA PRO A 248 -15.02 8.91 -33.62
C PRO A 248 -15.05 10.41 -33.93
N ASN A 249 -13.92 11.07 -33.66
CA ASN A 249 -13.66 12.44 -34.05
C ASN A 249 -13.82 12.58 -35.59
N TRP A 250 -14.89 13.22 -36.05
CA TRP A 250 -15.09 13.66 -37.44
C TRP A 250 -15.13 15.18 -37.52
#